data_AF-A0AAW0KFS9-F1
#
_entry.id   AF-A0AAW0KFS9-F1
#
_cell.length_a   1.000
_cell.length_b   1.000
_cell.length_c   1.000
_cell.angle_alpha   90.00
_cell.angle_beta   90.00
_cell.angle_gamma   90.00
#
_symmetry.space_group_name_H-M   'P 1'
#
loop_
_entity.id
_entity.type
_entity.pdbx_description
1 polymer ?
#
loop_
_entity_poly.entity_id
_entity_poly.type
_entity_poly.pdbx_seq_one_letter_code
_entity_poly.pdbx_strand_id
1 'polypeptide(L)'
;MGFGFGAMETPSQRPSLLVPPQGQVKLSGSTSSVFLTALITAAPLALGDVEIEIIDRLISAPYVEMTLKVVERFGVSVEHNDSLDRFLIRGGQKYKSPGNAYVEGDASSASYFLAGAAVTGGTVTVEGCGTSSLQGDVKFAEVLEKMGAKVTWTETSVTVTGPPQDSSKRKHLRAIDVNMNKMPDVAMTLAVVALFADGPTAIRDENGCEHKLDAGIFTMTDGHHVVALTFNSNKLTYSLMGSFT
;
A
#
# COMPACT_ATOMS: atom_id res chain seq x y z
N MET A 1 17.05 -9.89 -58.28
CA MET A 1 18.39 -10.26 -57.76
C MET A 1 18.99 -9.04 -57.10
N GLY A 2 19.46 -9.16 -55.86
CA GLY A 2 20.36 -8.20 -55.21
C GLY A 2 19.74 -7.29 -54.17
N PHE A 3 19.62 -7.77 -52.93
CA PHE A 3 19.62 -6.92 -51.74
C PHE A 3 21.05 -6.41 -51.52
N GLY A 4 21.24 -5.09 -51.47
CA GLY A 4 22.49 -4.46 -51.04
C GLY A 4 22.30 -3.87 -49.65
N PHE A 5 22.91 -4.48 -48.63
CA PHE A 5 23.05 -3.88 -47.31
C PHE A 5 24.14 -2.81 -47.37
N GLY A 6 23.74 -1.54 -47.32
CA GLY A 6 24.64 -0.44 -47.00
C GLY A 6 24.75 -0.31 -45.49
N ALA A 7 25.92 -0.66 -44.94
CA ALA A 7 26.26 -0.37 -43.56
C ALA A 7 26.32 1.15 -43.38
N MET A 8 25.47 1.69 -42.51
CA MET A 8 25.52 3.09 -42.09
C MET A 8 25.97 3.12 -40.63
N GLU A 9 27.29 3.11 -40.43
CA GLU A 9 27.87 3.55 -39.17
C GLU A 9 27.70 5.07 -39.06
N THR A 10 26.91 5.54 -38.08
CA THR A 10 26.98 6.91 -37.55
C THR A 10 26.63 6.91 -36.06
N PRO A 11 27.15 7.89 -35.28
CA PRO A 11 27.71 7.67 -33.96
C PRO A 11 26.67 7.73 -32.82
N SER A 12 26.87 6.87 -31.83
CA SER A 12 26.51 7.00 -30.40
C SER A 12 25.71 8.27 -30.01
N GLN A 13 24.43 8.34 -30.36
CA GLN A 13 23.48 9.17 -29.64
C GLN A 13 23.05 8.39 -28.40
N ARG A 14 23.79 8.55 -27.30
CA ARG A 14 23.16 8.31 -25.99
C ARG A 14 21.97 9.27 -25.92
N PRO A 15 20.76 8.81 -25.59
CA PRO A 15 19.65 9.73 -25.37
C PRO A 15 20.12 10.76 -24.35
N SER A 16 20.00 12.04 -24.68
CA SER A 16 20.21 13.13 -23.72
C SER A 16 19.36 12.80 -22.49
N LEU A 17 20.03 12.54 -21.37
CA LEU A 17 19.37 12.24 -20.11
C LEU A 17 18.36 13.36 -19.87
N LEU A 18 17.07 13.03 -19.83
CA LEU A 18 16.03 14.00 -19.50
C LEU A 18 16.40 14.59 -18.14
N VAL A 19 16.88 15.83 -18.14
CA VAL A 19 17.24 16.51 -16.89
C VAL A 19 15.93 16.74 -16.14
N PRO A 20 15.78 16.22 -14.91
CA PRO A 20 14.58 16.46 -14.11
C PRO A 20 14.37 17.97 -13.91
N PRO A 21 13.11 18.42 -13.81
CA PRO A 21 12.81 19.83 -13.57
C PRO A 21 13.45 20.31 -12.25
N GLN A 22 13.85 21.60 -12.23
CA GLN A 22 14.41 22.28 -11.05
C GLN A 22 13.48 23.41 -10.59
N GLY A 23 13.54 23.77 -9.31
CA GLY A 23 12.69 24.81 -8.71
C GLY A 23 11.47 24.26 -7.96
N GLN A 24 10.45 25.10 -7.77
CA GLN A 24 9.29 24.77 -6.96
C GLN A 24 8.19 24.08 -7.79
N VAL A 25 7.67 22.98 -7.26
CA VAL A 25 6.56 22.21 -7.84
C VAL A 25 5.46 22.09 -6.81
N LYS A 26 4.22 22.31 -7.24
CA LYS A 26 3.02 22.12 -6.42
C LYS A 26 2.26 20.90 -6.93
N LEU A 27 1.92 19.97 -6.04
CA LEU A 27 1.23 18.72 -6.38
C LEU A 27 0.05 18.48 -5.45
N SER A 28 -0.98 17.86 -6.01
CA SER A 28 -2.09 17.30 -5.22
C SER A 28 -1.69 15.92 -4.70
N GLY A 29 -1.61 15.75 -3.38
CA GLY A 29 -1.39 14.48 -2.68
C GLY A 29 -2.58 13.54 -2.73
N SER A 30 -3.77 14.02 -3.12
CA SER A 30 -4.99 13.20 -3.21
C SER A 30 -5.11 12.41 -4.53
N THR A 31 -4.44 12.84 -5.59
CA THR A 31 -4.53 12.23 -6.93
C THR A 31 -3.20 11.73 -7.47
N SER A 32 -2.08 12.10 -6.86
CA SER A 32 -0.78 12.16 -7.55
C SER A 32 0.38 11.50 -6.80
N SER A 33 0.13 10.51 -5.95
CA SER A 33 1.19 9.86 -5.16
C SER A 33 2.29 9.21 -6.02
N VAL A 34 1.92 8.63 -7.17
CA VAL A 34 2.89 8.10 -8.17
C VAL A 34 3.77 9.20 -8.75
N PHE A 35 3.23 10.41 -8.96
CA PHE A 35 4.02 11.53 -9.47
C PHE A 35 4.97 12.08 -8.41
N LEU A 36 4.51 12.15 -7.16
CA LEU A 36 5.35 12.54 -6.02
C LEU A 36 6.52 11.58 -5.85
N THR A 37 6.29 10.27 -5.83
CA THR A 37 7.37 9.28 -5.67
C THR A 37 8.31 9.27 -6.87
N ALA A 38 7.79 9.45 -8.09
CA ALA A 38 8.63 9.62 -9.29
C ALA A 38 9.53 10.86 -9.20
N LEU A 39 9.00 11.99 -8.71
CA LEU A 39 9.78 13.22 -8.52
C LEU A 39 10.81 13.05 -7.40
N ILE A 40 10.45 12.47 -6.26
CA ILE A 40 11.40 12.14 -5.18
C ILE A 40 12.55 11.27 -5.70
N THR A 41 12.25 10.33 -6.60
CA THR A 41 13.26 9.43 -7.17
C THR A 41 14.14 10.13 -8.22
N ALA A 42 13.57 11.00 -9.05
CA ALA A 42 14.27 11.63 -10.17
C ALA A 42 15.01 12.94 -9.79
N ALA A 43 14.41 13.78 -8.94
CA ALA A 43 14.92 15.08 -8.52
C ALA A 43 16.38 15.09 -7.97
N PRO A 44 16.88 14.04 -7.28
CA PRO A 44 18.28 14.00 -6.84
C PRO A 44 19.28 14.13 -7.99
N LEU A 45 18.88 13.76 -9.22
CA LEU A 45 19.70 13.83 -10.43
C LEU A 45 19.53 15.17 -11.19
N ALA A 46 18.68 16.08 -10.71
CA ALA A 46 18.51 17.40 -11.30
C ALA A 46 19.78 18.25 -11.17
N LEU A 47 19.94 19.25 -12.04
CA LEU A 47 21.07 20.19 -11.98
C LEU A 47 20.93 21.21 -10.83
N GLY A 48 19.71 21.41 -10.33
CA GLY A 48 19.42 22.31 -9.22
C GLY A 48 18.41 21.70 -8.26
N ASP A 49 18.23 22.37 -7.12
CA ASP A 49 17.34 21.92 -6.05
C ASP A 49 15.87 21.90 -6.52
N VAL A 50 15.11 20.95 -5.98
CA VAL A 50 13.68 20.78 -6.22
C VAL A 50 12.95 20.90 -4.90
N GLU A 51 12.00 21.83 -4.83
CA GLU A 51 11.08 21.98 -3.70
C GLU A 51 9.70 21.51 -4.12
N ILE A 52 9.14 20.55 -3.39
CA ILE A 52 7.80 20.02 -3.65
C ILE A 52 6.88 20.44 -2.51
N GLU A 53 5.77 21.10 -2.85
CA GLU A 53 4.69 21.45 -1.92
C GLU A 53 3.44 20.65 -2.27
N ILE A 54 2.89 19.93 -1.29
CA ILE A 54 1.61 19.25 -1.39
C ILE A 54 0.52 20.26 -1.03
N ILE A 55 -0.37 20.54 -1.96
CA ILE A 55 -1.37 21.62 -1.81
C ILE A 55 -2.66 21.18 -1.11
N ASP A 56 -2.83 19.88 -0.91
CA ASP A 56 -3.99 19.25 -0.28
C ASP A 56 -3.52 18.08 0.61
N ARG A 57 -4.38 17.06 0.81
CA ARG A 57 -4.08 15.93 1.68
C ARG A 57 -3.29 14.84 0.95
N LEU A 58 -2.26 14.31 1.59
CA LEU A 58 -1.53 13.13 1.14
C LEU A 58 -2.20 11.83 1.60
N ILE A 59 -2.97 11.19 0.71
CA ILE A 59 -3.69 9.92 1.02
C ILE A 59 -2.70 8.74 1.09
N SER A 60 -1.63 8.79 0.31
CA SER A 60 -0.67 7.69 0.12
C SER A 60 0.61 7.82 0.95
N ALA A 61 0.53 8.40 2.16
CA ALA A 61 1.70 8.64 3.02
C ALA A 61 2.60 7.39 3.23
N PRO A 62 2.07 6.16 3.46
CA PRO A 62 2.92 4.98 3.64
C PRO A 62 3.83 4.67 2.44
N TYR A 63 3.35 4.90 1.21
CA TYR A 63 4.14 4.64 0.00
C TYR A 63 5.21 5.72 -0.23
N VAL A 64 4.93 6.95 0.18
CA VAL A 64 5.93 8.04 0.16
C VAL A 64 7.03 7.76 1.19
N GLU A 65 6.68 7.37 2.42
CA GLU A 65 7.64 6.95 3.44
C GLU A 65 8.51 5.79 2.97
N MET A 66 7.91 4.79 2.31
CA MET A 66 8.66 3.68 1.71
C MET A 66 9.64 4.19 0.65
N THR A 67 9.21 5.10 -0.22
CA THR A 67 10.07 5.70 -1.25
C THR A 67 11.25 6.45 -0.63
N LEU A 68 11.01 7.24 0.41
CA LEU A 68 12.04 7.99 1.14
C LEU A 68 13.11 7.04 1.71
N LYS A 69 12.69 5.96 2.38
CA LYS A 69 13.61 4.95 2.92
C LYS A 69 14.41 4.24 1.81
N VAL A 70 13.78 3.99 0.67
CA VAL A 70 14.47 3.38 -0.49
C VAL A 70 15.52 4.33 -1.04
N VAL A 71 15.21 5.60 -1.32
CA VAL A 71 16.21 6.53 -1.86
C VAL A 71 17.34 6.79 -0.86
N GLU A 72 17.03 6.85 0.44
CA GLU A 72 18.01 6.96 1.53
C GLU A 72 18.97 5.76 1.56
N ARG A 73 18.44 4.54 1.41
CA ARG A 73 19.27 3.32 1.34
C ARG A 73 20.25 3.34 0.17
N PHE A 74 19.94 4.07 -0.90
CA PHE A 74 20.84 4.28 -2.03
C PHE A 74 21.63 5.60 -1.94
N GLY A 75 21.73 6.19 -0.74
CA GLY A 75 22.61 7.32 -0.44
C GLY A 75 22.09 8.69 -0.87
N VAL A 76 20.79 8.80 -1.20
CA VAL A 76 20.13 10.07 -1.49
C VAL A 76 19.43 10.60 -0.25
N SER A 77 19.63 11.86 0.08
CA SER A 77 18.90 12.55 1.15
C SER A 77 17.77 13.40 0.59
N VAL A 78 16.63 13.35 1.27
CA VAL A 78 15.44 14.17 1.00
C VAL A 78 15.03 14.80 2.32
N GLU A 79 15.06 16.13 2.38
CA GLU A 79 14.56 16.87 3.54
C GLU A 79 13.04 16.94 3.44
N HIS A 80 12.33 16.64 4.52
CA HIS A 80 10.86 16.76 4.57
C HIS A 80 10.41 17.08 6.00
N ASN A 81 9.17 17.57 6.15
CA ASN A 81 8.57 17.76 7.46
C ASN A 81 7.77 16.52 7.90
N ASP A 82 7.36 16.50 9.18
CA ASP A 82 6.58 15.39 9.76
C ASP A 82 5.21 15.21 9.10
N SER A 83 4.64 16.29 8.56
CA SER A 83 3.33 16.27 7.88
C SER A 83 3.40 15.77 6.43
N LEU A 84 4.62 15.55 5.89
CA LEU A 84 4.86 15.13 4.51
C LEU A 84 4.18 16.03 3.46
N ASP A 85 4.03 17.32 3.77
CA ASP A 85 3.45 18.30 2.85
C ASP A 85 4.52 19.14 2.13
N ARG A 86 5.78 19.04 2.55
CA ARG A 86 6.91 19.74 1.94
C ARG A 86 8.14 18.85 1.87
N PHE A 87 8.78 18.88 0.71
CA PHE A 87 10.01 18.15 0.43
C PHE A 87 11.04 19.07 -0.22
N LEU A 88 12.28 19.01 0.22
CA LEU A 88 13.42 19.66 -0.41
C LEU A 88 14.42 18.58 -0.81
N ILE A 89 14.62 18.45 -2.13
CA ILE A 89 15.58 17.53 -2.71
C ILE A 89 16.73 18.34 -3.30
N ARG A 90 17.93 18.14 -2.78
CA ARG A 90 19.15 18.77 -3.32
C ARG A 90 19.49 18.16 -4.67
N GLY A 91 19.76 19.02 -5.66
CA GLY A 91 20.21 18.59 -6.97
C GLY A 91 21.66 18.06 -6.94
N GLY A 92 22.07 17.35 -7.99
CA GLY A 92 23.44 16.87 -8.17
C GLY A 92 23.86 15.71 -7.26
N GLN A 93 22.92 15.11 -6.54
CA GLN A 93 23.15 13.89 -5.78
C GLN A 93 23.39 12.70 -6.73
N LYS A 94 23.95 11.62 -6.18
CA LYS A 94 24.21 10.38 -6.94
C LYS A 94 23.73 9.20 -6.14
N TYR A 95 22.96 8.33 -6.79
CA TYR A 95 22.62 7.03 -6.24
C TYR A 95 23.87 6.16 -6.12
N LYS A 96 24.05 5.55 -4.95
CA LYS A 96 25.09 4.58 -4.65
C LYS A 96 24.42 3.25 -4.33
N SER A 97 24.80 2.21 -5.07
CA SER A 97 24.32 0.86 -4.77
C SER A 97 24.76 0.43 -3.37
N PRO A 98 23.85 -0.11 -2.54
CA PRO A 98 24.22 -0.74 -1.27
C PRO A 98 24.92 -2.11 -1.46
N GLY A 99 25.19 -2.52 -2.70
CA GLY A 99 25.74 -3.83 -3.06
C GLY A 99 24.62 -4.85 -3.19
N ASN A 100 23.95 -5.17 -2.09
CA ASN A 100 22.81 -6.09 -2.05
C ASN A 100 21.53 -5.35 -1.63
N ALA A 101 20.47 -5.55 -2.40
CA ALA A 101 19.12 -5.06 -2.09
C ALA A 101 18.16 -6.25 -2.13
N TYR A 102 17.63 -6.64 -0.97
CA TYR A 102 16.56 -7.61 -0.89
C TYR A 102 15.24 -6.94 -1.30
N VAL A 103 14.52 -7.56 -2.22
CA VAL A 103 13.17 -7.14 -2.60
C VAL A 103 12.21 -8.01 -1.81
N GLU A 104 11.43 -7.36 -0.95
CA GLU A 104 10.44 -8.02 -0.11
C GLU A 104 9.34 -8.68 -0.94
N GLY A 105 8.70 -9.70 -0.36
CA GLY A 105 7.44 -10.21 -0.90
C GLY A 105 6.34 -9.14 -0.80
N ASP A 106 5.37 -9.18 -1.70
CA ASP A 106 4.25 -8.22 -1.69
C ASP A 106 3.35 -8.45 -0.48
N ALA A 107 3.38 -7.52 0.47
CA ALA A 107 2.64 -7.61 1.72
C ALA A 107 1.12 -7.52 1.50
N SER A 108 0.69 -6.75 0.50
CA SER A 108 -0.71 -6.63 0.12
C SER A 108 -1.26 -7.98 -0.37
N SER A 109 -0.54 -8.68 -1.26
CA SER A 109 -0.92 -10.03 -1.70
C SER A 109 -0.76 -11.09 -0.61
N ALA A 110 0.25 -10.96 0.26
CA ALA A 110 0.43 -11.84 1.42
C ALA A 110 -0.82 -11.85 2.32
N SER A 111 -1.52 -10.70 2.43
CA SER A 111 -2.73 -10.56 3.24
C SER A 111 -3.80 -11.61 2.94
N TYR A 112 -3.94 -12.04 1.68
CA TYR A 112 -4.94 -13.05 1.29
C TYR A 112 -4.67 -14.41 1.94
N PHE A 113 -3.40 -14.82 2.01
CA PHE A 113 -3.01 -16.11 2.59
C PHE A 113 -3.10 -16.08 4.11
N LEU A 114 -2.69 -14.96 4.72
CA LEU A 114 -2.82 -14.74 6.17
C LEU A 114 -4.29 -14.70 6.60
N ALA A 115 -5.15 -14.01 5.83
CA ALA A 115 -6.59 -14.02 6.01
C ALA A 115 -7.19 -15.42 5.86
N GLY A 116 -6.72 -16.20 4.88
CA GLY A 116 -7.11 -17.59 4.70
C GLY A 116 -6.85 -18.45 5.94
N ALA A 117 -5.67 -18.33 6.54
CA ALA A 117 -5.35 -19.01 7.80
C ALA A 117 -6.28 -18.55 8.94
N ALA A 118 -6.47 -17.24 9.09
CA ALA A 118 -7.34 -16.68 10.11
C ALA A 118 -8.77 -17.21 9.99
N VAL A 119 -9.34 -17.21 8.79
CA VAL A 119 -10.73 -17.65 8.52
C VAL A 119 -10.90 -19.16 8.64
N THR A 120 -9.90 -19.96 8.27
CA THR A 120 -10.00 -21.43 8.28
C THR A 120 -9.61 -22.07 9.60
N GLY A 121 -9.00 -21.32 10.53
CA GLY A 121 -8.35 -21.90 11.70
C GLY A 121 -7.03 -22.62 11.39
N GLY A 122 -6.54 -22.51 10.14
CA GLY A 122 -5.28 -23.07 9.70
C GLY A 122 -4.08 -22.24 10.14
N THR A 123 -2.88 -22.67 9.74
CA THR A 123 -1.63 -21.94 9.95
C THR A 123 -0.95 -21.67 8.62
N VAL A 124 -0.57 -20.42 8.38
CA VAL A 124 0.19 -19.99 7.21
C VAL A 124 1.38 -19.16 7.67
N THR A 125 2.54 -19.43 7.08
CA THR A 125 3.73 -18.58 7.17
C THR A 125 3.99 -17.95 5.81
N VAL A 126 4.15 -16.63 5.79
CA VAL A 126 4.65 -15.90 4.62
C VAL A 126 6.08 -15.47 4.88
N GLU A 127 6.96 -15.83 3.96
CA GLU A 127 8.38 -15.43 3.97
C GLU A 127 8.59 -14.18 3.11
N GLY A 128 9.62 -13.41 3.43
CA GLY A 128 10.00 -12.19 2.71
C GLY A 128 9.30 -10.91 3.17
N CYS A 129 8.48 -11.00 4.21
CA CYS A 129 7.90 -9.87 4.91
C CYS A 129 7.81 -10.19 6.42
N GLY A 130 8.47 -9.38 7.25
CA GLY A 130 8.55 -9.56 8.71
C GLY A 130 8.70 -8.23 9.43
N THR A 131 9.26 -8.22 10.64
CA THR A 131 9.37 -6.97 11.43
C THR A 131 10.28 -5.91 10.79
N SER A 132 11.17 -6.31 9.87
CA SER A 132 12.06 -5.41 9.14
C SER A 132 11.45 -4.82 7.86
N SER A 133 10.22 -5.20 7.52
CA SER A 133 9.58 -4.79 6.27
C SER A 133 9.35 -3.27 6.19
N LEU A 134 9.59 -2.71 5.01
CA LEU A 134 9.26 -1.32 4.70
C LEU A 134 7.78 -1.11 4.38
N GLN A 135 7.04 -2.18 4.09
CA GLN A 135 5.64 -2.14 3.68
C GLN A 135 4.70 -2.03 4.88
N GLY A 136 3.81 -1.03 4.87
CA GLY A 136 2.82 -0.82 5.93
C GLY A 136 1.84 -1.98 6.08
N ASP A 137 1.51 -2.64 4.97
CA ASP A 137 0.51 -3.70 4.86
C ASP A 137 0.85 -4.97 5.63
N VAL A 138 2.14 -5.17 5.97
CA VAL A 138 2.57 -6.28 6.82
C VAL A 138 1.84 -6.25 8.17
N LYS A 139 1.51 -5.07 8.67
CA LYS A 139 0.75 -4.89 9.92
C LYS A 139 -0.69 -5.40 9.87
N PHE A 140 -1.17 -5.84 8.70
CA PHE A 140 -2.44 -6.56 8.61
C PHE A 140 -2.51 -7.78 9.54
N ALA A 141 -1.38 -8.46 9.77
CA ALA A 141 -1.34 -9.57 10.72
C ALA A 141 -1.70 -9.10 12.17
N GLU A 142 -1.32 -7.91 12.59
CA GLU A 142 -1.73 -7.34 13.90
C GLU A 142 -3.25 -7.13 13.97
N VAL A 143 -3.88 -6.81 12.83
CA VAL A 143 -5.35 -6.71 12.74
C VAL A 143 -5.99 -8.08 12.93
N LEU A 144 -5.45 -9.12 12.27
CA LEU A 144 -5.91 -10.50 12.45
C LEU A 144 -5.71 -11.00 13.89
N GLU A 145 -4.64 -10.57 14.57
CA GLU A 145 -4.41 -10.86 15.98
C GLU A 145 -5.52 -10.30 16.87
N LYS A 146 -5.94 -9.05 16.63
CA LYS A 146 -7.08 -8.43 17.33
C LYS A 146 -8.39 -9.19 17.09
N MET A 147 -8.54 -9.78 15.90
CA MET A 147 -9.68 -10.64 15.57
C MET A 147 -9.59 -12.04 16.20
N GLY A 148 -8.52 -12.36 16.94
CA GLY A 148 -8.36 -13.60 17.69
C GLY A 148 -7.46 -14.65 17.05
N ALA A 149 -6.80 -14.33 15.94
CA ALA A 149 -5.72 -15.16 15.43
C ALA A 149 -4.48 -15.07 16.34
N LYS A 150 -3.61 -16.08 16.30
CA LYS A 150 -2.28 -16.03 16.89
C LYS A 150 -1.28 -15.62 15.82
N VAL A 151 -0.44 -14.63 16.12
CA VAL A 151 0.58 -14.14 15.19
C VAL A 151 1.96 -14.30 15.79
N THR A 152 2.89 -14.78 14.99
CA THR A 152 4.31 -14.85 15.38
C THR A 152 5.16 -14.29 14.27
N TRP A 153 6.19 -13.57 14.66
CA TRP A 153 7.05 -12.81 13.76
C TRP A 153 8.48 -13.31 13.81
N THR A 154 9.14 -13.24 12.67
CA THR A 154 10.60 -13.15 12.60
C THR A 154 10.98 -11.84 11.92
N GLU A 155 12.28 -11.61 11.77
CA GLU A 155 12.77 -10.43 11.03
C GLU A 155 12.25 -10.41 9.57
N THR A 156 12.11 -11.59 8.95
CA THR A 156 11.83 -11.75 7.52
C THR A 156 10.58 -12.58 7.21
N SER A 157 9.81 -12.98 8.22
CA SER A 157 8.57 -13.74 8.01
C SER A 157 7.50 -13.41 9.05
N VAL A 158 6.25 -13.71 8.67
CA VAL A 158 5.09 -13.62 9.54
C VAL A 158 4.28 -14.90 9.44
N THR A 159 3.89 -15.44 10.59
CA THR A 159 3.05 -16.63 10.70
C THR A 159 1.75 -16.26 11.40
N VAL A 160 0.63 -16.66 10.79
CA VAL A 160 -0.72 -16.48 11.35
C VAL A 160 -1.36 -17.85 11.52
N THR A 161 -1.89 -18.12 12.71
CA THR A 161 -2.72 -19.27 13.02
C THR A 161 -4.11 -18.77 13.40
N GLY A 162 -5.14 -19.16 12.63
CA GLY A 162 -6.53 -18.81 12.96
C GLY A 162 -7.02 -19.50 14.24
N PRO A 163 -8.03 -18.94 14.92
CA PRO A 163 -8.59 -19.58 16.10
C PRO A 163 -9.31 -20.89 15.72
N PRO A 164 -9.44 -21.84 16.67
CA PRO A 164 -10.11 -23.11 16.42
C PRO A 164 -11.55 -22.91 15.94
N GLN A 165 -11.96 -23.68 14.93
CA GLN A 165 -13.36 -23.70 14.49
C GLN A 165 -14.17 -24.63 15.40
N ASP A 166 -15.22 -24.10 16.04
CA ASP A 166 -16.21 -24.92 16.76
C ASP A 166 -17.23 -25.47 15.76
N SER A 167 -17.44 -26.79 15.78
CA SER A 167 -18.46 -27.52 15.01
C SER A 167 -19.88 -26.95 15.14
N SER A 168 -20.13 -26.13 16.17
CA SER A 168 -21.44 -25.61 16.55
C SER A 168 -21.68 -24.13 16.18
N LYS A 169 -20.68 -23.39 15.67
CA LYS A 169 -20.80 -21.94 15.37
C LYS A 169 -20.21 -21.54 14.01
N ARG A 170 -20.96 -20.71 13.28
CA ARG A 170 -20.60 -20.20 11.93
C ARG A 170 -19.51 -19.11 11.92
N LYS A 171 -19.16 -18.54 13.07
CA LYS A 171 -18.27 -17.38 13.21
C LYS A 171 -17.37 -17.58 14.44
N HIS A 172 -16.07 -17.43 14.25
CA HIS A 172 -15.04 -17.70 15.27
C HIS A 172 -14.04 -16.56 15.46
N LEU A 173 -14.03 -15.59 14.53
CA LEU A 173 -13.26 -14.36 14.67
C LEU A 173 -14.03 -13.34 15.51
N ARG A 174 -13.30 -12.42 16.12
CA ARG A 174 -13.87 -11.30 16.88
C ARG A 174 -14.07 -10.10 15.97
N ALA A 175 -15.21 -9.43 16.13
CA ALA A 175 -15.46 -8.12 15.56
C ALA A 175 -14.45 -7.08 16.08
N ILE A 176 -14.07 -6.13 15.23
CA ILE A 176 -13.12 -5.06 15.57
C ILE A 176 -13.56 -3.71 15.02
N ASP A 177 -13.00 -2.64 15.55
CA ASP A 177 -13.08 -1.30 15.00
C ASP A 177 -11.67 -0.81 14.69
N VAL A 178 -11.35 -0.60 13.41
CA VAL A 178 -9.99 -0.33 12.97
C VAL A 178 -9.92 0.73 11.88
N ASN A 179 -8.92 1.60 11.99
CA ASN A 179 -8.55 2.55 10.96
C ASN A 179 -7.49 1.93 10.04
N MET A 180 -7.76 1.92 8.74
CA MET A 180 -6.92 1.27 7.72
C MET A 180 -6.11 2.25 6.87
N ASN A 181 -6.02 3.53 7.24
CA ASN A 181 -5.31 4.55 6.45
C ASN A 181 -3.83 4.24 6.22
N LYS A 182 -3.21 3.51 7.14
CA LYS A 182 -1.80 3.11 7.01
C LYS A 182 -1.59 1.87 6.14
N MET A 183 -2.68 1.23 5.72
CA MET A 183 -2.68 -0.02 4.97
C MET A 183 -3.96 -0.14 4.09
N PRO A 184 -4.19 0.83 3.17
CA PRO A 184 -5.45 0.92 2.45
C PRO A 184 -5.71 -0.28 1.54
N ASP A 185 -4.67 -0.87 0.94
CA ASP A 185 -4.82 -1.96 -0.03
C ASP A 185 -5.35 -3.27 0.61
N VAL A 186 -5.04 -3.50 1.89
CA VAL A 186 -5.52 -4.68 2.63
C VAL A 186 -6.89 -4.47 3.29
N ALA A 187 -7.49 -3.28 3.18
CA ALA A 187 -8.84 -3.02 3.70
C ALA A 187 -9.89 -3.94 3.05
N MET A 188 -9.73 -4.25 1.76
CA MET A 188 -10.60 -5.19 1.05
C MET A 188 -10.46 -6.63 1.57
N THR A 189 -9.24 -7.05 1.87
CA THR A 189 -8.99 -8.34 2.50
C THR A 189 -9.68 -8.40 3.87
N LEU A 190 -9.56 -7.35 4.67
CA LEU A 190 -10.23 -7.26 5.97
C LEU A 190 -11.76 -7.34 5.85
N ALA A 191 -12.34 -6.67 4.85
CA ALA A 191 -13.79 -6.66 4.64
C ALA A 191 -14.34 -8.08 4.43
N VAL A 192 -13.58 -8.94 3.73
CA VAL A 192 -13.94 -10.37 3.56
C VAL A 192 -13.77 -11.14 4.87
N VAL A 193 -12.68 -10.92 5.60
CA VAL A 193 -12.43 -11.57 6.90
C VAL A 193 -13.51 -11.23 7.92
N ALA A 194 -13.99 -10.00 7.92
CA ALA A 194 -15.06 -9.51 8.80
C ALA A 194 -16.39 -10.26 8.64
N LEU A 195 -16.66 -10.89 7.49
CA LEU A 195 -17.85 -11.74 7.32
C LEU A 195 -17.86 -12.95 8.27
N PHE A 196 -16.67 -13.39 8.71
CA PHE A 196 -16.47 -14.51 9.62
C PHE A 196 -16.33 -14.07 11.09
N ALA A 197 -16.42 -12.77 11.36
CA ALA A 197 -16.39 -12.21 12.69
C ALA A 197 -17.76 -12.25 13.37
N ASP A 198 -17.77 -12.53 14.67
CA ASP A 198 -18.93 -12.45 15.54
C ASP A 198 -19.14 -10.99 15.99
N GLY A 199 -20.21 -10.38 15.48
CA GLY A 199 -20.55 -8.96 15.67
C GLY A 199 -20.12 -8.03 14.51
N PRO A 200 -20.41 -6.72 14.63
CA PRO A 200 -20.04 -5.72 13.64
C PRO A 200 -18.57 -5.37 13.60
N THR A 201 -17.96 -5.42 12.42
CA THR A 201 -16.60 -4.87 12.22
C THR A 201 -16.67 -3.49 11.56
N ALA A 202 -16.10 -2.47 12.18
CA ALA A 202 -15.99 -1.15 11.57
C ALA A 202 -14.61 -0.98 10.93
N ILE A 203 -14.59 -0.67 9.63
CA ILE A 203 -13.39 -0.32 8.88
C ILE A 203 -13.47 1.17 8.58
N ARG A 204 -12.50 1.95 9.07
CA ARG A 204 -12.50 3.41 8.98
C ARG A 204 -11.38 3.92 8.08
N ASP A 205 -11.65 5.05 7.42
CA ASP A 205 -10.67 5.83 6.68
C ASP A 205 -10.44 7.24 7.31
N GLU A 206 -9.63 8.07 6.65
CA GLU A 206 -9.28 9.44 7.06
C GLU A 206 -10.35 10.48 6.74
N ASN A 207 -11.38 10.14 5.98
CA ASN A 207 -12.55 10.99 5.72
C ASN A 207 -13.62 10.82 6.80
N GLY A 208 -13.39 9.93 7.77
CA GLY A 208 -14.41 9.58 8.75
C GLY A 208 -15.54 8.77 8.12
N CYS A 209 -15.33 8.18 6.94
CA CYS A 209 -16.28 7.22 6.39
C CYS A 209 -16.28 5.99 7.29
N GLU A 210 -17.39 5.82 8.01
CA GLU A 210 -17.63 4.67 8.86
C GLU A 210 -18.24 3.55 8.01
N HIS A 211 -17.41 2.58 7.62
CA HIS A 211 -17.90 1.38 6.96
C HIS A 211 -18.17 0.32 8.03
N LYS A 212 -19.38 0.38 8.61
CA LYS A 212 -19.83 -0.54 9.66
C LYS A 212 -20.37 -1.83 9.07
N LEU A 213 -19.63 -2.92 9.23
CA LEU A 213 -20.04 -4.26 8.81
C LEU A 213 -20.91 -4.93 9.87
N ASP A 214 -22.10 -4.41 10.13
CA ASP A 214 -23.18 -5.18 10.76
C ASP A 214 -23.79 -6.05 9.66
N ALA A 215 -23.47 -7.35 9.62
CA ALA A 215 -24.08 -8.35 8.74
C ALA A 215 -24.65 -7.78 7.41
N GLY A 216 -23.77 -7.24 6.56
CA GLY A 216 -24.10 -7.00 5.16
C GLY A 216 -24.37 -5.56 4.69
N ILE A 217 -23.59 -4.56 5.10
CA ILE A 217 -23.42 -3.36 4.26
C ILE A 217 -21.95 -2.94 4.31
N PHE A 218 -21.21 -3.24 3.24
CA PHE A 218 -20.00 -2.49 2.91
C PHE A 218 -20.43 -1.11 2.39
N THR A 219 -19.62 -0.08 2.54
CA THR A 219 -19.71 1.10 1.70
C THR A 219 -18.28 1.39 1.32
N MET A 220 -18.04 1.85 0.11
CA MET A 220 -16.70 2.22 -0.33
C MET A 220 -16.86 3.38 -1.25
N THR A 221 -16.24 4.50 -0.92
CA THR A 221 -16.21 5.71 -1.76
C THR A 221 -14.88 5.77 -2.48
N ASP A 222 -14.85 5.57 -3.81
CA ASP A 222 -13.66 5.92 -4.63
C ASP A 222 -13.56 7.42 -4.94
N GLY A 223 -14.39 8.24 -4.29
CA GLY A 223 -14.65 9.63 -4.63
C GLY A 223 -15.92 9.82 -5.47
N HIS A 224 -16.39 8.80 -6.21
CA HIS A 224 -17.56 8.91 -7.08
C HIS A 224 -18.66 7.87 -6.90
N HIS A 225 -18.39 6.70 -6.31
CA HIS A 225 -19.40 5.64 -6.17
C HIS A 225 -19.38 5.02 -4.79
N VAL A 226 -20.55 4.59 -4.28
CA VAL A 226 -20.68 3.83 -3.03
C VAL A 226 -20.97 2.37 -3.35
N VAL A 227 -20.04 1.46 -3.11
CA VAL A 227 -20.30 0.01 -3.31
C VAL A 227 -20.77 -0.61 -2.00
N ALA A 228 -22.00 -1.13 -1.98
CA ALA A 228 -22.54 -1.87 -0.86
C ALA A 228 -22.59 -3.38 -1.08
N LEU A 229 -21.82 -4.10 -0.27
CA LEU A 229 -21.80 -5.55 -0.19
C LEU A 229 -22.71 -6.00 0.94
N THR A 230 -23.79 -6.70 0.59
CA THR A 230 -24.74 -7.28 1.53
C THR A 230 -24.65 -8.79 1.52
N PHE A 231 -24.47 -9.36 2.71
CA PHE A 231 -24.45 -10.80 2.93
C PHE A 231 -25.70 -11.20 3.70
N ASN A 232 -26.67 -11.79 3.00
CA ASN A 232 -27.88 -12.32 3.64
C ASN A 232 -28.08 -13.78 3.20
N SER A 233 -28.32 -14.68 4.17
CA SER A 233 -28.62 -16.10 3.94
C SER A 233 -27.73 -16.80 2.89
N ASN A 234 -26.40 -16.70 3.03
CA ASN A 234 -25.39 -17.26 2.10
C ASN A 234 -25.36 -16.66 0.69
N LYS A 235 -25.99 -15.51 0.46
CA LYS A 235 -25.94 -14.80 -0.81
C LYS A 235 -25.15 -13.49 -0.65
N LEU A 236 -24.04 -13.39 -1.37
CA LEU A 236 -23.34 -12.12 -1.58
C LEU A 236 -24.11 -11.34 -2.63
N THR A 237 -24.61 -10.17 -2.26
CA THR A 237 -25.24 -9.23 -3.19
C THR A 237 -24.41 -7.96 -3.17
N TYR A 238 -24.00 -7.47 -4.33
CA TYR A 238 -23.38 -6.15 -4.44
C TYR A 238 -24.40 -5.17 -5.02
N SER A 239 -24.40 -3.95 -4.51
CA SER A 239 -25.19 -2.84 -5.05
C SER A 239 -24.29 -1.63 -5.22
N LEU A 240 -24.34 -1.02 -6.40
CA LEU A 240 -23.78 0.30 -6.63
C LEU A 240 -24.79 1.31 -6.09
N MET A 241 -24.57 1.77 -4.87
CA MET A 241 -25.25 2.96 -4.36
C MET A 241 -24.65 4.17 -5.10
N GLY A 242 -25.54 5.02 -5.63
CA GLY A 242 -25.25 5.99 -6.70
C GLY A 242 -24.12 6.99 -6.42
N SER A 243 -23.84 7.82 -7.42
CA SER A 243 -22.75 8.79 -7.38
C SER A 243 -23.08 10.01 -6.54
N PHE A 244 -22.12 10.49 -5.74
CA PHE A 244 -22.17 11.84 -5.19
C PHE A 244 -21.95 12.84 -6.35
N THR A 245 -22.93 13.70 -6.58
CA THR A 245 -22.80 14.92 -7.41
C THR A 245 -22.20 16.04 -6.61
#